data_AF-A0A9X0FK59-F1
#
_entry.id   AF-A0A9X0FK59-F1
#
_cell.length_a   1.000
_cell.length_b   1.000
_cell.length_c   1.000
_cell.angle_alpha   90.00
_cell.angle_beta   90.00
_cell.angle_gamma   90.00
#
_symmetry.space_group_name_H-M   'P 1'
#
loop_
_entity.id
_entity.type
_entity.pdbx_description
1 polymer ?
#
loop_
_entity_poly.entity_id
_entity_poly.type
_entity_poly.pdbx_seq_one_letter_code
_entity_poly.pdbx_strand_id
1 'polypeptide(L)'
;MKSSYELITKAKNIGRYAADLAHDGSSANLSPAAHHPGDDTGRIVLEAYRKFGAPAVLDIVEAYQSGYNNQAAELGDPVIRRVQIKNGIKYALPGATAREIQDIEHEL
;
A
#
# COMPACT_ATOMS: atom_id res chain seq x y z
N MET A 1 16.93 12.10 -3.63
CA MET A 1 16.29 11.66 -2.38
C MET A 1 14.79 11.85 -2.58
N LYS A 2 13.95 10.81 -2.49
CA LYS A 2 12.51 10.98 -2.75
C LYS A 2 11.83 11.80 -1.64
N SER A 3 10.99 12.75 -2.03
CA SER A 3 10.11 13.54 -1.17
C SER A 3 8.90 12.73 -0.68
N SER A 4 8.24 13.18 0.40
CA SER A 4 7.00 12.58 0.89
C SER A 4 5.90 12.58 -0.19
N TYR A 5 5.83 13.63 -1.00
CA TYR A 5 4.90 13.75 -2.13
C TYR A 5 5.09 12.66 -3.19
N GLU A 6 6.34 12.30 -3.52
CA GLU A 6 6.62 11.22 -4.48
C GLU A 6 6.20 9.86 -3.92
N LEU A 7 6.37 9.61 -2.61
CA LEU A 7 5.92 8.37 -1.97
C LEU A 7 4.39 8.29 -1.95
N ILE A 8 3.69 9.39 -1.63
CA ILE A 8 2.23 9.50 -1.68
C ILE A 8 1.71 9.22 -3.10
N THR A 9 2.33 9.82 -4.12
CA THR A 9 1.94 9.61 -5.51
C THR A 9 2.13 8.15 -5.92
N LYS A 10 3.24 7.53 -5.52
CA LYS A 10 3.50 6.12 -5.81
C LYS A 10 2.48 5.22 -5.11
N ALA A 11 2.15 5.50 -3.86
CA ALA A 11 1.13 4.77 -3.10
C ALA A 11 -0.24 4.81 -3.80
N LYS A 12 -0.68 6.00 -4.26
CA LYS A 12 -1.92 6.15 -5.07
C LYS A 12 -1.92 5.27 -6.31
N ASN A 13 -0.81 5.25 -7.06
CA ASN A 13 -0.71 4.45 -8.28
C ASN A 13 -0.77 2.95 -8.01
N ILE A 14 -0.14 2.47 -6.93
CA ILE A 14 -0.24 1.06 -6.52
C ILE A 14 -1.65 0.70 -6.08
N GLY A 15 -2.35 1.63 -5.40
CA GLY A 15 -3.76 1.50 -5.06
C GLY A 15 -4.64 1.29 -6.29
N ARG A 16 -4.48 2.14 -7.30
CA ARG A 16 -5.21 2.02 -8.58
C ARG A 16 -4.95 0.67 -9.24
N TYR A 17 -3.68 0.30 -9.37
CA TYR A 17 -3.29 -0.99 -9.97
C TYR A 17 -3.86 -2.19 -9.21
N ALA A 18 -3.94 -2.11 -7.88
CA ALA A 18 -4.56 -3.16 -7.07
C ALA A 18 -6.07 -3.28 -7.32
N ALA A 19 -6.78 -2.18 -7.58
CA ALA A 19 -8.19 -2.21 -7.96
C ALA A 19 -8.39 -2.80 -9.36
N ASP A 20 -7.55 -2.44 -10.33
CA ASP A 20 -7.59 -3.05 -11.68
C ASP A 20 -7.42 -4.58 -11.60
N LEU A 21 -6.42 -5.05 -10.84
CA LEU A 21 -6.18 -6.49 -10.62
C LEU A 21 -7.36 -7.20 -9.95
N ALA A 22 -8.02 -6.54 -8.98
CA ALA A 22 -9.17 -7.10 -8.27
C ALA A 22 -10.40 -7.19 -9.18
N HIS A 23 -10.64 -6.16 -9.99
CA HIS A 23 -11.79 -6.06 -10.89
C HIS A 23 -11.69 -7.03 -12.06
N ASP A 24 -10.51 -7.16 -12.68
CA ASP A 24 -10.30 -8.05 -13.83
C ASP A 24 -10.54 -9.53 -13.48
N GLY A 25 -10.68 -9.87 -12.19
CA GLY A 25 -10.92 -11.23 -11.71
C GLY A 25 -9.77 -12.19 -11.99
N SER A 26 -8.74 -11.73 -12.71
CA SER A 26 -7.51 -12.42 -12.87
C SER A 26 -6.84 -12.44 -11.51
N SER A 27 -6.85 -13.61 -10.86
CA SER A 27 -5.64 -14.05 -10.18
C SER A 27 -4.59 -14.11 -11.27
N ALA A 28 -4.07 -12.96 -11.71
CA ALA A 28 -2.96 -12.91 -12.62
C ALA A 28 -1.97 -13.90 -12.00
N ASN A 29 -1.53 -14.87 -12.80
CA ASN A 29 -0.33 -15.64 -12.49
C ASN A 29 0.80 -14.59 -12.46
N LEU A 30 0.82 -13.81 -11.38
CA LEU A 30 1.83 -12.86 -11.06
C LEU A 30 3.02 -13.77 -10.86
N SER A 31 3.87 -13.79 -11.90
CA SER A 31 5.23 -14.29 -11.79
C SER A 31 5.77 -13.96 -10.39
N PRO A 32 6.59 -14.79 -9.77
CA PRO A 32 7.28 -14.42 -8.53
C PRO A 32 8.02 -13.06 -8.61
N ALA A 33 8.26 -12.55 -9.82
CA ALA A 33 8.83 -11.23 -10.11
C ALA A 33 7.79 -10.10 -10.34
N ALA A 34 6.51 -10.42 -10.48
CA ALA A 34 5.45 -9.43 -10.60
C ALA A 34 5.18 -8.82 -9.22
N HIS A 35 5.27 -7.50 -9.15
CA HIS A 35 5.17 -6.74 -7.93
C HIS A 35 3.78 -6.93 -7.30
N HIS A 36 3.68 -7.72 -6.23
CA HIS A 36 2.44 -7.86 -5.48
C HIS A 36 2.10 -6.48 -4.88
N PRO A 37 0.91 -5.91 -5.12
CA PRO A 37 0.58 -4.57 -4.64
C PRO A 37 0.73 -4.41 -3.13
N GLY A 38 0.57 -5.51 -2.37
CA GLY A 38 0.93 -5.56 -0.96
C GLY A 38 2.41 -5.21 -0.75
N ASP A 39 3.34 -5.99 -1.32
CA ASP A 39 4.79 -5.83 -1.14
C ASP A 39 5.28 -4.45 -1.57
N ASP A 40 4.75 -3.93 -2.68
CA ASP A 40 5.10 -2.60 -3.16
C ASP A 40 4.58 -1.49 -2.25
N THR A 41 3.41 -1.66 -1.66
CA THR A 41 2.88 -0.74 -0.67
C THR A 41 3.71 -0.79 0.60
N GLY A 42 4.03 -1.98 1.13
CA GLY A 42 4.79 -2.05 2.38
C GLY A 42 6.28 -1.67 2.23
N ARG A 43 6.90 -1.82 1.04
CA ARG A 43 8.19 -1.18 0.73
C ARG A 43 8.13 0.34 0.85
N ILE A 44 7.05 0.98 0.40
CA ILE A 44 6.89 2.44 0.48
C ILE A 44 6.56 2.88 1.89
N VAL A 45 5.74 2.10 2.63
CA VAL A 45 5.49 2.34 4.06
C VAL A 45 6.80 2.29 4.84
N LEU A 46 7.63 1.27 4.63
CA LEU A 46 8.93 1.17 5.28
C LEU A 46 9.89 2.30 4.86
N GLU A 47 9.89 2.68 3.58
CA GLU A 47 10.68 3.83 3.10
C GLU A 47 10.23 5.15 3.76
N ALA A 48 8.92 5.36 3.90
CA ALA A 48 8.36 6.54 4.54
C ALA A 48 8.68 6.59 6.03
N TYR A 49 8.48 5.47 6.75
CA TYR A 49 8.85 5.35 8.16
C TYR A 49 10.33 5.69 8.39
N ARG A 50 11.24 5.09 7.60
CA ARG A 50 12.70 5.30 7.77
C ARG A 50 13.15 6.73 7.49
N LYS A 51 12.45 7.45 6.61
CA LYS A 51 12.84 8.82 6.20
C LYS A 51 12.15 9.91 7.01
N PHE A 52 10.90 9.69 7.38
CA PHE A 52 10.02 10.74 7.89
C PHE A 52 9.36 10.37 9.24
N GLY A 53 9.58 9.15 9.73
CA GLY A 53 9.05 8.66 10.99
C GLY A 53 7.64 8.09 10.90
N ALA A 54 7.14 7.67 12.07
CA ALA A 54 5.86 7.00 12.24
C ALA A 54 4.64 7.75 11.62
N PRO A 55 4.50 9.08 11.76
CA PRO A 55 3.34 9.79 11.20
C PRO A 55 3.20 9.66 9.67
N ALA A 56 4.31 9.54 8.94
CA ALA A 56 4.29 9.41 7.48
C ALA A 56 3.73 8.05 7.00
N VAL A 57 3.65 7.05 7.88
CA VAL A 57 3.05 5.74 7.57
C VAL A 57 1.58 5.90 7.19
N LEU A 58 0.83 6.71 7.95
CA LEU A 58 -0.60 6.89 7.73
C LEU A 58 -0.89 7.57 6.40
N ASP A 59 -0.12 8.61 6.06
CA ASP A 59 -0.25 9.32 4.79
C ASP A 59 -0.09 8.38 3.59
N ILE A 60 0.86 7.44 3.66
CA ILE A 60 1.08 6.45 2.59
C ILE A 60 -0.08 5.47 2.48
N VAL A 61 -0.59 4.97 3.61
CA VAL A 61 -1.70 4.02 3.61
C VAL A 61 -2.99 4.68 3.13
N GLU A 62 -3.25 5.92 3.54
CA GLU A 62 -4.40 6.70 3.09
C GLU A 62 -4.29 7.05 1.60
N ALA A 63 -3.09 7.38 1.12
CA ALA A 63 -2.83 7.61 -0.29
C ALA A 63 -3.08 6.35 -1.13
N TYR A 64 -2.58 5.20 -0.70
CA TYR A 64 -2.84 3.91 -1.34
C TYR A 64 -4.35 3.61 -1.38
N GLN A 65 -5.04 3.77 -0.25
CA GLN A 65 -6.49 3.55 -0.18
C GLN A 65 -7.27 4.49 -1.09
N SER A 66 -6.92 5.77 -1.12
CA SER A 66 -7.56 6.74 -2.00
C SER A 66 -7.39 6.35 -3.47
N GLY A 67 -6.19 5.91 -3.87
CA GLY A 67 -5.94 5.41 -5.22
C GLY A 67 -6.81 4.20 -5.57
N TYR A 68 -6.88 3.21 -4.67
CA TYR A 68 -7.71 2.03 -4.85
C TYR A 68 -9.18 2.40 -4.99
N ASN A 69 -9.72 3.17 -4.04
CA ASN A 69 -11.15 3.46 -3.98
C ASN A 69 -11.63 4.32 -5.14
N ASN A 70 -10.79 5.24 -5.63
CA ASN A 70 -11.12 6.02 -6.82
C ASN A 70 -11.23 5.11 -8.06
N GLN A 71 -10.27 4.21 -8.25
CA GLN A 71 -10.27 3.27 -9.38
C GLN A 71 -11.41 2.25 -9.27
N ALA A 72 -11.64 1.68 -8.08
CA ALA A 72 -12.75 0.76 -7.83
C ALA A 72 -14.10 1.42 -8.13
N ALA A 73 -14.30 2.69 -7.73
CA ALA A 73 -15.52 3.43 -8.06
C ALA A 73 -15.70 3.65 -9.58
N GLU A 74 -14.61 3.92 -10.31
CA GLU A 74 -14.63 4.02 -11.79
C GLU A 74 -14.99 2.68 -12.46
N LEU A 75 -14.58 1.56 -11.86
CA LEU A 75 -14.84 0.19 -12.35
C LEU A 75 -16.20 -0.37 -11.91
N GLY A 76 -16.94 0.35 -11.05
CA GLY A 76 -18.24 -0.10 -10.51
C GLY A 76 -18.13 -1.08 -9.34
N ASP A 77 -16.94 -1.24 -8.76
CA ASP A 77 -16.65 -2.10 -7.62
C ASP A 77 -16.97 -1.40 -6.28
N PRO A 78 -17.22 -2.17 -5.20
CA PRO A 78 -17.44 -1.60 -3.89
C PRO A 78 -16.17 -0.95 -3.32
N VAL A 79 -16.35 0.23 -2.72
CA VAL A 79 -15.32 0.95 -1.97
C VAL A 79 -14.93 0.17 -0.71
N ILE A 80 -13.62 -0.03 -0.50
CA ILE A 80 -13.09 -0.72 0.68
C ILE A 80 -12.74 0.27 1.80
N ARG A 81 -12.95 -0.16 3.05
CA ARG A 81 -12.59 0.62 4.25
C ARG A 81 -11.19 0.27 4.75
N ARG A 82 -10.52 1.21 5.43
CA ARG A 82 -9.13 1.13 5.95
C ARG A 82 -8.74 -0.19 6.60
N VAL A 83 -9.71 -0.84 7.25
CA VAL A 83 -9.55 -2.11 7.97
C VAL A 83 -9.10 -3.27 7.06
N GLN A 84 -9.42 -3.27 5.76
CA GLN A 84 -9.02 -4.34 4.84
C GLN A 84 -7.55 -4.26 4.40
N ILE A 85 -6.97 -3.05 4.35
CA ILE A 85 -5.59 -2.83 3.93
C ILE A 85 -4.62 -3.15 5.08
N LYS A 86 -5.00 -2.84 6.33
CA LYS A 86 -4.23 -3.22 7.53
C LYS A 86 -3.90 -4.71 7.58
N ASN A 87 -4.87 -5.57 7.23
CA ASN A 87 -4.71 -7.03 7.32
C ASN A 87 -3.70 -7.60 6.30
N GLY A 88 -3.30 -6.82 5.29
CA GLY A 88 -2.29 -7.19 4.29
C GLY A 88 -0.90 -6.58 4.53
N ILE A 89 -0.79 -5.41 5.19
CA ILE A 89 0.49 -4.70 5.34
C ILE A 89 1.52 -5.49 6.15
N LYS A 90 1.10 -6.21 7.21
CA LYS A 90 2.00 -7.00 8.06
C LYS A 90 2.80 -8.08 7.29
N TYR A 91 2.23 -8.60 6.20
CA TYR A 91 2.90 -9.59 5.36
C TYR A 91 3.78 -8.95 4.28
N ALA A 92 3.76 -7.62 4.18
CA ALA A 92 4.25 -6.86 3.05
C ALA A 92 5.34 -5.85 3.42
N LEU A 93 5.95 -5.92 4.61
CA LEU A 93 7.08 -5.08 5.02
C LEU A 93 8.44 -5.80 4.80
N PRO A 94 8.88 -6.07 3.55
CA PRO A 94 10.10 -6.81 3.30
C PRO A 94 11.32 -6.02 3.80
N GLY A 95 12.13 -6.66 4.64
CA GLY A 95 13.36 -6.06 5.18
C GLY A 95 13.13 -5.07 6.34
N ALA A 96 11.93 -5.04 6.94
CA ALA A 96 11.70 -4.38 8.21
C ALA A 96 12.24 -5.24 9.37
N THR A 97 12.80 -4.59 10.39
CA THR A 97 13.13 -5.24 11.66
C THR A 97 11.86 -5.44 12.50
N ALA A 98 11.92 -6.34 13.50
CA ALA A 98 10.79 -6.56 14.40
C ALA A 98 10.32 -5.26 15.10
N ARG A 99 11.25 -4.36 15.43
CA ARG A 99 10.93 -3.06 16.04
C ARG A 99 10.23 -2.13 15.06
N GLU A 100 10.72 -2.04 13.83
CA GLU A 100 10.08 -1.22 12.77
C GLU A 100 8.66 -1.74 12.47
N ILE A 101 8.47 -3.06 12.43
CA ILE A 101 7.14 -3.67 12.27
C ILE A 101 6.23 -3.23 13.43
N GLN A 102 6.70 -3.35 14.67
CA GLN A 102 5.91 -3.01 15.85
C GLN A 102 5.54 -1.51 15.91
N ASP A 103 6.47 -0.63 15.56
CA ASP A 103 6.22 0.81 15.50
C ASP A 103 5.23 1.17 14.39
N ILE A 104 5.38 0.58 13.20
CA ILE A 104 4.46 0.78 12.06
C ILE A 104 3.07 0.23 12.40
N GLU A 105 2.98 -0.92 13.06
CA GLU A 105 1.70 -1.52 13.49
C GLU A 105 0.95 -0.67 14.52
N HIS A 106 1.66 0.07 15.38
CA HIS A 106 1.02 0.99 16.33
C HIS A 106 0.29 2.12 15.58
N GLU A 107 0.90 2.65 14.52
CA GLU A 107 0.31 3.73 13.73
C GLU A 107 -0.90 3.27 12.92
N LEU A 108 -0.88 2.02 12.45
CA LEU A 108 -1.94 1.46 11.60
C LEU A 108 -3.14 1.10 12.43
#